data_AF-A0AAW1ZJ90-F1
#
_entry.id   AF-A0AAW1ZJ90-F1
#
_cell.length_a   1.000
_cell.length_b   1.000
_cell.length_c   1.000
_cell.angle_alpha   90.00
_cell.angle_beta   90.00
_cell.angle_gamma   90.00
#
_symmetry.space_group_name_H-M   'P 1'
#
loop_
_entity.id
_entity.type
_entity.pdbx_description
1 polymer ?
#
loop_
_entity_poly.entity_id
_entity_poly.type
_entity_poly.pdbx_seq_one_letter_code
_entity_poly.pdbx_strand_id
1 'polypeptide(L)'
;MHCLSRKPRSYLLNSYSDFQETDEIARESYEATWLDLLMETRPEYKMTLAEKDSVRKESYESKQVVHFKVRRFPNQMIRMGREGEPMLEYRLPYRNILPIPIFVPRDATQPDVTREPSPSRIKSAMDTETSLNGVCLQKREVSSITEHKPMVIQPRSPDFRASSLISPPRDVLRFQRRE
;
A
#
# COMPACT_ATOMS: atom_id res chain seq x y z
N MET A 1 -17.21 37.22 -1.10
CA MET A 1 -17.09 35.75 -0.97
C MET A 1 -18.31 35.26 -0.19
N HIS A 2 -19.38 34.90 -0.88
CA HIS A 2 -20.64 34.50 -0.24
C HIS A 2 -20.75 32.97 -0.24
N CYS A 3 -20.60 32.38 0.95
CA CYS A 3 -20.66 30.94 1.15
C CYS A 3 -22.13 30.50 1.31
N LEU A 4 -22.69 29.87 0.28
CA LEU A 4 -24.03 29.30 0.30
C LEU A 4 -23.97 27.83 0.77
N SER A 5 -24.17 27.58 2.07
CA SER A 5 -24.67 26.28 2.55
C SER A 5 -25.16 26.39 4.00
N ARG A 6 -26.48 26.20 4.21
CA ARG A 6 -27.14 26.18 5.52
C ARG A 6 -26.99 24.83 6.27
N LYS A 7 -25.95 24.04 6.00
CA LYS A 7 -25.63 22.81 6.73
C LYS A 7 -24.10 22.67 6.88
N PRO A 8 -23.59 22.14 8.01
CA PRO A 8 -22.15 22.00 8.26
C PRO A 8 -21.64 20.83 7.42
N ARG A 9 -21.47 21.06 6.13
CA ARG A 9 -20.83 20.16 5.21
C ARG A 9 -19.62 20.92 4.70
N SER A 10 -18.45 20.39 5.01
CA SER A 10 -17.13 20.87 4.63
C SER A 10 -17.10 21.78 3.39
N TYR A 11 -16.34 22.88 3.47
CA TYR A 11 -16.13 23.76 2.32
C TYR A 11 -14.91 23.29 1.54
N LEU A 12 -15.00 23.30 0.22
CA LEU A 12 -13.89 22.95 -0.67
C LEU A 12 -13.49 24.18 -1.49
N LEU A 13 -12.19 24.47 -1.49
CA LEU A 13 -11.56 25.48 -2.31
C LEU A 13 -10.57 24.80 -3.24
N ASN A 14 -10.77 25.00 -4.55
CA ASN A 14 -9.89 24.52 -5.60
C ASN A 14 -9.19 25.72 -6.24
N SER A 15 -7.88 25.63 -6.43
CA SER A 15 -7.08 26.63 -7.14
C SER A 15 -6.23 25.92 -8.19
N TYR A 16 -6.30 26.47 -9.40
CA TYR A 16 -5.59 25.98 -10.57
C TYR A 16 -4.33 26.81 -10.81
N SER A 17 -3.36 26.23 -11.49
CA SER A 17 -2.16 26.90 -11.99
C SER A 17 -2.03 26.64 -13.47
N ASP A 18 -1.58 27.66 -14.18
CA ASP A 18 -1.41 27.67 -15.63
C ASP A 18 0.05 27.95 -15.96
N PHE A 19 0.52 27.34 -17.05
CA PHE A 19 1.85 27.53 -17.60
C PHE A 19 1.75 27.60 -19.12
N GLN A 20 2.43 28.57 -19.72
CA GLN A 20 2.49 28.74 -21.16
C GLN A 20 3.92 29.10 -21.57
N GLU A 21 4.42 28.44 -22.60
CA GLU A 21 5.75 28.62 -23.16
C GLU A 21 5.68 28.56 -24.69
N THR A 22 6.48 29.39 -25.34
CA THR A 22 6.56 29.45 -26.80
C THR A 22 8.02 29.50 -27.21
N ASP A 23 8.44 28.58 -28.08
CA ASP A 23 9.73 28.61 -28.74
C ASP A 23 9.55 29.13 -30.17
N GLU A 24 9.98 30.37 -30.41
CA GLU A 24 9.87 31.00 -31.73
C GLU A 24 10.81 30.37 -32.77
N ILE A 25 11.95 29.81 -32.32
CA ILE A 25 12.96 29.21 -33.21
C ILE A 25 12.47 27.86 -33.70
N ALA A 26 11.99 27.01 -32.78
CA ALA A 26 11.41 25.71 -33.12
C ALA A 26 9.97 25.83 -33.67
N ARG A 27 9.32 27.00 -33.52
CA ARG A 27 7.89 27.22 -33.79
C ARG A 27 7.00 26.27 -33.00
N GLU A 28 7.39 26.00 -31.77
CA GLU A 28 6.67 25.13 -30.85
C GLU A 28 6.03 25.96 -29.74
N SER A 29 4.91 25.48 -29.22
CA SER A 29 4.27 26.06 -28.04
C SER A 29 3.78 24.97 -27.12
N TYR A 30 3.80 25.26 -25.82
CA TYR A 30 3.37 24.38 -24.77
C TYR A 30 2.47 25.15 -23.79
N GLU A 31 1.35 24.54 -23.43
CA GLU A 31 0.41 25.08 -22.46
C GLU A 31 -0.03 23.96 -21.52
N ALA A 32 -0.12 24.26 -20.22
CA ALA A 32 -0.58 23.33 -19.23
C ALA A 32 -1.36 24.03 -18.12
N THR A 33 -2.53 23.49 -17.81
CA THR A 33 -3.36 23.89 -16.67
C THR A 33 -3.58 22.68 -15.77
N TRP A 34 -3.37 22.83 -14.46
CA TRP A 34 -3.61 21.76 -13.50
C TRP A 34 -4.20 22.27 -12.18
N LEU A 35 -4.88 21.36 -11.46
CA LEU A 35 -5.35 21.61 -10.10
C LEU A 35 -4.16 21.55 -9.13
N ASP A 36 -3.56 22.70 -8.84
CA ASP A 36 -2.43 22.83 -7.91
C ASP A 36 -2.89 22.61 -6.47
N LEU A 37 -3.81 23.44 -5.96
CA LEU A 37 -4.20 23.45 -4.55
C LEU A 37 -5.66 23.05 -4.36
N LEU A 38 -5.86 22.10 -3.45
CA LEU A 38 -7.16 21.75 -2.88
C LEU A 38 -7.12 22.01 -1.38
N MET A 39 -8.03 22.83 -0.88
CA MET A 39 -8.21 23.09 0.54
C MET A 39 -9.62 22.69 0.99
N GLU A 40 -9.71 21.91 2.04
CA GLU A 40 -10.96 21.51 2.67
C GLU A 40 -11.08 22.10 4.08
N THR A 41 -12.09 22.92 4.31
CA THR A 41 -12.44 23.44 5.64
C THR A 41 -13.45 22.49 6.30
N ARG A 42 -13.08 21.92 7.44
CA ARG A 42 -13.95 21.08 8.27
C ARG A 42 -14.25 21.74 9.61
N PRO A 43 -15.48 22.23 9.85
CA PRO A 43 -15.82 22.99 11.05
C PRO A 43 -15.96 22.16 12.34
N GLU A 44 -16.23 20.86 12.24
CA GLU A 44 -16.45 19.98 13.40
C GLU A 44 -15.67 18.65 13.27
N TYR A 45 -14.49 18.67 12.66
CA TYR A 45 -13.74 17.44 12.39
C TYR A 45 -13.06 16.89 13.64
N LYS A 46 -13.79 16.10 14.46
CA LYS A 46 -13.23 15.35 15.61
C LYS A 46 -12.31 16.17 16.53
N MET A 47 -12.39 17.50 16.50
CA MET A 47 -11.60 18.47 17.26
C MET A 47 -12.53 19.22 18.22
N THR A 48 -13.40 18.45 18.88
CA THR A 48 -14.22 18.94 19.98
C THR A 48 -13.57 18.45 21.27
N LEU A 49 -13.14 19.38 22.10
CA LEU A 49 -12.70 19.11 23.47
C LEU A 49 -13.89 19.41 24.38
N ALA A 50 -14.29 18.43 25.19
CA ALA A 50 -15.34 18.58 26.17
C ALA A 50 -14.85 18.05 27.50
N GLU A 51 -14.81 18.92 28.51
CA GLU A 51 -14.37 18.62 29.86
C GLU A 51 -15.51 18.95 30.83
N LYS A 52 -15.68 18.12 31.85
CA LYS A 52 -16.73 18.30 32.85
C LYS A 52 -16.18 17.96 34.23
N ASP A 53 -16.18 18.94 35.11
CA ASP A 53 -15.90 18.77 36.53
C ASP A 53 -17.23 18.77 37.30
N SER A 54 -17.66 17.57 37.71
CA SER A 54 -18.89 17.41 38.49
C SER A 54 -18.78 17.90 39.93
N VAL A 55 -17.57 17.92 40.50
CA VAL A 55 -17.32 18.35 41.89
C VAL A 55 -17.46 19.86 41.99
N ARG A 56 -16.86 20.58 41.02
CA ARG A 56 -16.92 22.04 40.93
C ARG A 56 -18.14 22.56 40.16
N LYS A 57 -18.91 21.67 39.54
CA LYS A 57 -20.04 21.99 38.65
C LYS A 57 -19.63 22.88 37.47
N GLU A 58 -18.43 22.64 36.95
CA GLU A 58 -17.87 23.39 35.83
C GLU A 58 -17.88 22.49 34.57
N SER A 59 -18.12 23.09 33.41
CA SER A 59 -18.02 22.39 32.13
C SER A 59 -17.37 23.30 31.10
N TYR A 60 -16.49 22.73 30.30
CA TYR A 60 -15.78 23.41 29.22
C TYR A 60 -16.00 22.67 27.92
N GLU A 61 -16.37 23.39 26.86
CA GLU A 61 -16.50 22.86 25.50
C GLU A 61 -15.77 23.79 24.53
N SER A 62 -14.93 23.21 23.67
CA SER A 62 -14.19 23.92 22.64
C SER A 62 -14.28 23.17 21.33
N LYS A 63 -14.64 23.87 20.26
CA LYS A 63 -14.76 23.34 18.90
C LYS A 63 -13.81 24.11 17.99
N GLN A 64 -13.00 23.40 17.22
CA GLN A 64 -12.04 24.01 16.31
C GLN A 64 -12.36 23.66 14.85
N VAL A 65 -12.26 24.69 14.00
CA VAL A 65 -12.30 24.54 12.55
C VAL A 65 -10.91 24.12 12.07
N VAL A 66 -10.86 23.09 11.23
CA VAL A 66 -9.62 22.55 10.67
C VAL A 66 -9.60 22.75 9.17
N HIS A 67 -8.46 23.13 8.63
CA HIS A 67 -8.24 23.23 7.18
C HIS A 67 -7.24 22.16 6.76
N PHE A 68 -7.61 21.31 5.81
CA PHE A 68 -6.72 20.35 5.18
C PHE A 68 -6.30 20.87 3.82
N LYS A 69 -5.01 20.79 3.52
CA LYS A 69 -4.43 21.21 2.24
C LYS A 69 -3.82 20.03 1.51
N VAL A 70 -4.05 19.96 0.21
CA VAL A 70 -3.39 19.06 -0.72
C VAL A 70 -2.88 19.90 -1.88
N ARG A 71 -1.58 19.84 -2.14
CA ARG A 71 -0.90 20.52 -3.23
C ARG A 71 -0.29 19.50 -4.19
N ARG A 72 -0.48 19.70 -5.50
CA ARG A 72 -0.05 18.77 -6.56
C ARG A 72 0.86 19.51 -7.52
N PHE A 73 1.97 18.87 -7.85
CA PHE A 73 2.98 19.43 -8.75
C PHE A 73 3.14 18.56 -10.00
N PRO A 74 3.39 19.15 -11.18
CA PRO A 74 3.62 18.40 -12.43
C PRO A 74 4.82 17.44 -12.35
N ASN A 75 5.78 17.71 -11.48
CA ASN A 75 6.98 16.88 -11.26
C ASN A 75 6.72 15.62 -10.41
N GLN A 76 5.47 15.12 -10.40
CA GLN A 76 5.07 13.92 -9.66
C GLN A 76 5.25 14.05 -8.15
N MET A 77 5.11 15.25 -7.59
CA MET A 77 5.10 15.47 -6.15
C MET A 77 3.72 15.87 -5.64
N ILE A 78 3.36 15.37 -4.46
CA ILE A 78 2.19 15.82 -3.71
C ILE A 78 2.65 16.26 -2.33
N ARG A 79 2.16 17.42 -1.88
CA ARG A 79 2.28 17.86 -0.48
C ARG A 79 0.91 17.87 0.16
N MET A 80 0.77 17.31 1.35
CA MET A 80 -0.51 17.33 2.05
C MET A 80 -0.35 17.43 3.57
N GLY A 81 -1.31 18.05 4.22
CA GLY A 81 -1.29 18.25 5.67
C GLY A 81 -2.41 19.16 6.16
N ARG A 82 -2.40 19.43 7.46
CA ARG A 82 -3.26 20.45 8.07
C ARG A 82 -2.63 21.83 7.92
N GLU A 83 -3.45 22.85 7.72
CA GLU A 83 -3.03 24.24 7.72
C GLU A 83 -2.39 24.62 9.07
N GLY A 84 -1.18 25.21 9.01
CA GLY A 84 -0.40 25.61 10.18
C GLY A 84 0.55 24.54 10.71
N GLU A 85 0.46 23.30 10.22
CA GLU A 85 1.39 22.21 10.53
C GLU A 85 2.36 21.97 9.35
N PRO A 86 3.54 21.38 9.61
CA PRO A 86 4.44 20.93 8.54
C PRO A 86 3.72 19.96 7.60
N MET A 87 3.76 20.24 6.30
CA MET A 87 3.14 19.38 5.28
C MET A 87 4.06 18.20 4.96
N LEU A 88 3.47 17.02 4.77
CA LEU A 88 4.18 15.83 4.31
C LEU A 88 4.29 15.86 2.79
N GLU A 89 5.47 15.54 2.28
CA GLU A 89 5.77 15.44 0.86
C GLU A 89 5.84 13.98 0.42
N TYR A 90 5.23 13.68 -0.72
CA TYR A 90 5.14 12.36 -1.31
C TYR A 90 5.57 12.44 -2.77
N ARG A 91 6.48 11.54 -3.16
CA ARG A 91 6.85 11.35 -4.56
C ARG A 91 5.99 10.25 -5.18
N LEU A 92 5.46 10.53 -6.37
CA LEU A 92 4.65 9.61 -7.15
C LEU A 92 5.51 8.89 -8.21
N PRO A 93 5.10 7.67 -8.64
CA PRO A 93 4.09 6.83 -8.00
C PRO A 93 4.56 6.43 -6.59
N TYR A 94 3.63 6.44 -5.63
CA TYR A 94 3.97 6.16 -4.24
C TYR A 94 4.44 4.72 -4.09
N ARG A 95 5.69 4.54 -3.62
CA ARG A 95 6.27 3.22 -3.36
C ARG A 95 6.08 2.89 -1.88
N ASN A 96 5.32 1.85 -1.60
CA ASN A 96 5.21 1.27 -0.26
C ASN A 96 6.52 0.56 0.07
N ILE A 97 7.51 1.29 0.57
CA ILE A 97 8.70 0.68 1.16
C ILE A 97 8.30 0.27 2.57
N LEU A 98 8.08 -1.02 2.79
CA LEU A 98 7.92 -1.53 4.14
C LEU A 98 9.23 -1.25 4.89
N PRO A 99 9.19 -0.66 6.08
CA PRO A 99 10.40 -0.32 6.84
C PRO A 99 11.13 -1.54 7.42
N ILE A 100 10.91 -2.73 6.87
CA ILE A 100 11.40 -3.99 7.43
C ILE A 100 12.48 -4.57 6.51
N PRO A 101 13.74 -4.68 6.96
CA PRO A 101 14.85 -5.23 6.16
C PRO A 101 14.71 -6.73 5.85
N ILE A 102 13.68 -7.41 6.36
CA ILE A 102 13.44 -8.85 6.14
C ILE A 102 13.12 -9.16 4.67
N PHE A 103 12.61 -8.17 3.91
CA PHE A 103 12.25 -8.35 2.50
C PHE A 103 13.26 -7.75 1.52
N VAL A 104 14.42 -7.29 1.99
CA VAL A 104 15.52 -6.90 1.10
C VAL A 104 16.25 -8.19 0.70
N PRO A 105 16.27 -8.58 -0.59
CA PRO A 105 17.06 -9.72 -1.02
C PRO A 105 18.52 -9.48 -0.62
N ARG A 106 19.10 -10.39 0.14
CA ARG A 106 20.54 -10.34 0.44
C ARG A 106 21.28 -10.45 -0.89
N ASP A 107 22.21 -9.52 -1.17
CA ASP A 107 23.02 -9.54 -2.39
C ASP A 107 23.79 -10.87 -2.48
N ALA A 108 23.36 -11.76 -3.37
CA ALA A 108 23.93 -13.09 -3.56
C ALA A 108 25.36 -13.08 -4.15
N THR A 109 25.89 -11.89 -4.47
CA THR A 109 27.26 -11.67 -4.93
C THR A 109 28.28 -11.62 -3.79
N GLN A 110 27.85 -11.56 -2.53
CA GLN A 110 28.78 -11.65 -1.40
C GLN A 110 28.90 -13.10 -0.91
N PRO A 111 30.11 -13.69 -0.92
CA PRO A 111 30.34 -14.99 -0.29
C PRO A 111 30.09 -14.88 1.22
N ASP A 112 29.22 -15.74 1.73
CA ASP A 112 28.82 -15.78 3.14
C ASP A 112 30.03 -16.25 4.00
N VAL A 113 30.77 -15.30 4.58
CA VAL A 113 32.00 -15.55 5.34
C VAL A 113 31.75 -16.31 6.66
N THR A 114 30.49 -16.52 7.04
CA THR A 114 30.10 -17.12 8.33
C THR A 114 29.61 -18.57 8.23
N ARG A 115 29.77 -19.24 7.08
CA ARG A 115 29.39 -20.66 6.97
C ARG A 115 30.58 -21.55 7.31
N GLU A 116 30.62 -22.03 8.55
CA GLU A 116 31.51 -23.10 8.98
C GLU A 116 31.37 -24.32 8.04
N PRO A 117 32.49 -24.88 7.53
CA PRO A 117 32.45 -26.03 6.64
C PRO A 117 31.89 -27.25 7.36
N SER A 118 30.96 -27.95 6.71
CA SER A 118 30.42 -29.24 7.16
C SER A 118 31.57 -30.21 7.47
N PRO A 119 31.59 -30.88 8.65
CA PRO A 119 32.68 -31.74 9.04
C PRO A 119 32.79 -32.95 8.09
N SER A 120 33.97 -33.14 7.51
CA SER A 120 34.29 -34.28 6.65
C SER A 120 34.32 -35.56 7.48
N ARG A 121 33.30 -36.39 7.29
CA ARG A 121 33.15 -37.69 7.95
C ARG A 121 34.20 -38.67 7.39
N ILE A 122 35.06 -39.14 8.30
CA ILE A 122 35.63 -40.49 8.41
C ILE A 122 36.61 -40.91 7.29
N LYS A 123 37.89 -40.95 7.67
CA LYS A 123 38.96 -41.66 6.95
C LYS A 123 38.73 -43.17 7.04
N SER A 124 39.30 -43.87 6.06
CA SER A 124 39.55 -45.32 5.97
C SER A 124 38.40 -46.22 5.50
N ALA A 125 38.34 -46.37 4.19
CA ALA A 125 38.35 -47.68 3.55
C ALA A 125 39.15 -47.55 2.24
N MET A 126 40.49 -47.61 2.34
CA MET A 126 41.22 -48.27 1.26
C MET A 126 40.66 -49.69 1.16
N ASP A 127 40.66 -50.27 -0.03
CA ASP A 127 40.12 -51.61 -0.36
C ASP A 127 38.70 -51.59 -0.95
N THR A 128 38.51 -50.89 -2.08
CA THR A 128 37.56 -51.34 -3.10
C THR A 128 37.86 -50.75 -4.49
N GLU A 129 39.15 -50.61 -4.83
CA GLU A 129 39.60 -50.30 -6.21
C GLU A 129 39.52 -51.52 -7.17
N THR A 130 38.72 -52.53 -6.85
CA THR A 130 38.59 -53.72 -7.70
C THR A 130 37.14 -54.10 -7.87
N SER A 131 36.46 -53.48 -8.85
CA SER A 131 35.59 -54.18 -9.80
C SER A 131 34.95 -53.17 -10.76
N LEU A 132 35.51 -53.10 -11.98
CA LEU A 132 34.82 -52.59 -13.15
C LEU A 132 33.57 -53.44 -13.39
N ASN A 133 32.41 -52.96 -12.93
CA ASN A 133 31.12 -53.16 -13.57
C ASN A 133 30.08 -52.34 -12.79
N GLY A 134 29.59 -51.26 -13.41
CA GLY A 134 28.66 -50.29 -12.83
C GLY A 134 27.29 -50.87 -12.48
N VAL A 135 27.22 -51.66 -11.41
CA VAL A 135 25.98 -52.20 -10.85
C VAL A 135 25.87 -51.77 -9.39
N CYS A 136 25.00 -50.80 -9.13
CA CYS A 136 24.65 -50.38 -7.78
C CYS A 136 23.73 -51.45 -7.15
N LEU A 137 24.26 -52.18 -6.17
CA LEU A 137 23.57 -53.28 -5.47
C LEU A 137 22.40 -52.81 -4.58
N GLN A 138 22.10 -51.51 -4.54
CA GLN A 138 21.06 -50.92 -3.69
C GLN A 138 20.01 -50.11 -4.49
N LYS A 139 19.69 -50.52 -5.72
CA LYS A 139 18.61 -49.91 -6.49
C LYS A 139 17.26 -50.47 -6.04
N ARG A 140 16.54 -49.72 -5.18
CA ARG A 140 15.12 -50.01 -4.89
C ARG A 140 14.23 -49.50 -6.03
N GLU A 141 13.17 -50.26 -6.31
CA GLU A 141 12.22 -49.96 -7.38
C GLU A 141 11.46 -48.65 -7.10
N VAL A 142 11.26 -47.82 -8.13
CA VAL A 142 10.70 -46.46 -8.00
C VAL A 142 9.29 -46.46 -7.38
N SER A 143 8.55 -47.55 -7.55
CA SER A 143 7.23 -47.79 -6.95
C SER A 143 7.24 -47.71 -5.42
N SER A 144 8.33 -48.16 -4.77
CA SER A 144 8.50 -48.10 -3.31
C SER A 144 8.70 -46.68 -2.75
N ILE A 145 9.04 -45.71 -3.60
CA ILE A 145 9.27 -44.31 -3.20
C ILE A 145 7.95 -43.53 -3.17
N THR A 146 6.97 -43.95 -3.97
CA THR A 146 5.68 -43.25 -4.13
C THR A 146 4.62 -43.61 -3.09
N GLU A 147 4.78 -44.69 -2.31
CA GLU A 147 3.77 -45.12 -1.32
C GLU A 147 3.53 -44.11 -0.19
N HIS A 148 4.52 -43.29 0.15
CA HIS A 148 4.42 -42.34 1.25
C HIS A 148 4.21 -40.89 0.83
N LYS A 149 3.82 -40.62 -0.43
CA LYS A 149 3.58 -39.25 -0.89
C LYS A 149 2.22 -38.76 -0.36
N PRO A 150 2.17 -37.67 0.43
CA PRO A 150 0.90 -37.06 0.83
C PRO A 150 0.15 -36.56 -0.41
N MET A 151 -1.18 -36.68 -0.38
CA MET A 151 -2.05 -36.33 -1.50
C MET A 151 -1.85 -34.87 -1.90
N VAL A 152 -1.40 -34.63 -3.13
CA VAL A 152 -1.15 -33.28 -3.64
C VAL A 152 -2.49 -32.63 -3.96
N ILE A 153 -2.95 -31.73 -3.09
CA ILE A 153 -4.10 -30.87 -3.38
C ILE A 153 -3.62 -29.86 -4.43
N GLN A 154 -4.15 -29.96 -5.66
CA GLN A 154 -3.89 -28.94 -6.65
C GLN A 154 -4.56 -27.62 -6.21
N PRO A 155 -3.86 -26.48 -6.27
CA PRO A 155 -4.46 -25.20 -5.92
C PRO A 155 -5.60 -24.92 -6.91
N ARG A 156 -6.83 -24.85 -6.38
CA ARG A 156 -8.01 -24.44 -7.13
C ARG A 156 -7.80 -22.99 -7.52
N SER A 157 -7.62 -22.71 -8.81
CA SER A 157 -7.60 -21.34 -9.31
C SER A 157 -8.98 -20.72 -9.02
N PRO A 158 -9.09 -19.67 -8.21
CA PRO A 158 -10.35 -18.97 -8.09
C PRO A 158 -10.63 -18.25 -9.41
N ASP A 159 -11.80 -18.48 -10.00
CA ASP A 159 -12.26 -17.76 -11.18
C ASP A 159 -12.43 -16.28 -10.80
N PHE A 160 -11.43 -15.48 -11.16
CA PHE A 160 -11.45 -14.06 -10.86
C PHE A 160 -12.49 -13.37 -11.76
N ARG A 161 -13.58 -12.89 -11.16
CA ARG A 161 -14.59 -12.07 -11.84
C ARG A 161 -14.72 -10.74 -11.12
N ALA A 162 -14.46 -9.63 -11.83
CA ALA A 162 -14.51 -8.28 -11.27
C ALA A 162 -15.89 -7.91 -10.68
N SER A 163 -16.96 -8.59 -11.10
CA SER A 163 -18.32 -8.45 -10.53
C SER A 163 -18.40 -8.81 -9.04
N SER A 164 -17.47 -9.61 -8.52
CA SER A 164 -17.40 -9.97 -7.10
C SER A 164 -16.90 -8.83 -6.21
N LEU A 165 -16.31 -7.79 -6.81
CA LEU A 165 -15.78 -6.61 -6.10
C LEU A 165 -16.83 -5.50 -5.95
N ILE A 166 -17.99 -5.65 -6.58
CA ILE A 166 -19.04 -4.62 -6.60
C ILE A 166 -20.24 -5.19 -5.83
N SER A 167 -20.53 -4.61 -4.66
CA SER A 167 -21.77 -4.93 -3.94
C SER A 167 -22.98 -4.51 -4.80
N PRO A 168 -24.03 -5.33 -4.91
CA PRO A 168 -25.22 -4.95 -5.65
C PRO A 168 -25.90 -3.73 -5.00
N PRO A 169 -26.57 -2.87 -5.80
CA PRO A 169 -27.28 -1.72 -5.27
C PRO A 169 -28.37 -2.20 -4.30
N ARG A 170 -28.44 -1.58 -3.11
CA ARG A 170 -29.50 -1.86 -2.14
C ARG A 170 -30.84 -1.43 -2.74
N ASP A 171 -31.70 -2.40 -3.02
CA ASP A 171 -33.10 -2.16 -3.33
C ASP A 171 -33.76 -1.35 -2.20
N VAL A 172 -34.28 -0.19 -2.56
CA VAL A 172 -35.09 0.65 -1.67
C VAL A 172 -36.49 0.04 -1.62
N LEU A 173 -36.71 -0.89 -0.70
CA LEU A 173 -38.06 -1.25 -0.29
C LEU A 173 -38.72 -0.03 0.36
N ARG A 174 -39.60 0.66 -0.39
CA ARG A 174 -40.60 1.54 0.19
C ARG A 174 -42.00 1.04 -0.14
N PHE A 175 -42.59 0.48 0.92
CA PHE A 175 -43.98 0.17 1.19
C PHE A 175 -45.00 1.02 0.43
N GLN A 176 -45.91 0.34 -0.27
CA GLN A 176 -47.23 0.86 -0.62
C GLN A 176 -48.02 1.08 0.66
N ARG A 177 -48.49 2.31 0.86
CA ARG A 177 -49.51 2.63 1.87
C ARG A 177 -50.87 2.37 1.22
N ARG A 178 -51.59 1.36 1.72
CA ARG A 178 -53.05 1.23 1.51
C ARG A 178 -53.77 2.00 2.61
N GLU A 179 -54.87 2.61 2.19
CA GLU A 179 -55.92 3.34 2.92
C GLU A 179 -55.57 4.72 3.49
#